data_AF-A0A7X5JKA3-F1
#
_entry.id   AF-A0A7X5JKA3-F1
#
_cell.length_a   1.000
_cell.length_b   1.000
_cell.length_c   1.000
_cell.angle_alpha   90.00
_cell.angle_beta   90.00
_cell.angle_gamma   90.00
#
_symmetry.space_group_name_H-M   'P 1'
#
loop_
_entity.id
_entity.type
_entity.pdbx_description
1 polymer ?
#
loop_
_entity_poly.entity_id
_entity_poly.type
_entity_poly.pdbx_seq_one_letter_code
_entity_poly.pdbx_strand_id
1 'polypeptide(L)'
;MLKSMKTWVIVLGIMVIGYGFHYVNTLNYMKEKQIQSLYVNHPEMLPTSEAAEASSFGFRNVIADLYWLQAIQYIGSNAIDGEYKKYLGAMMQIITDLNPYFESPYVIGELLLPSNDGVGGKFSESKNQDNILQGEALGLKGVKNFCDSDKIDLIFKENDLEKIQNDPQFKNPCKSYKIPYYLAYIYYFYMQDGTTSSQYYKVVAAQEDAPSGAKVLAAIMQGKGGEREKSIFMFLSLAKSLGSSEDSCTFMTQKINDAYNYITQENLPISAEMVAAIEADSKLVLPVLTEENENDILDDTQCTNYLVKAIREINLLYIEQADAQYVKDNPEEESAQRTQKLFDEKYIQFIPTDYQQYSDADYGIIYKYNDEIGRFDYEMGY
;
A
#
# COMPACT_ATOMS: atom_id res chain seq x y z
N MET A 1 -57.64 -41.28 33.19
CA MET A 1 -57.60 -41.49 31.73
C MET A 1 -57.41 -40.17 30.96
N LEU A 2 -58.28 -39.16 31.12
CA LEU A 2 -58.16 -37.87 30.40
C LEU A 2 -56.83 -37.10 30.58
N LYS A 3 -56.22 -37.14 31.77
CA LYS A 3 -54.96 -36.42 32.05
C LYS A 3 -53.77 -37.00 31.28
N SER A 4 -53.73 -38.33 31.15
CA SER A 4 -52.71 -39.05 30.37
C SER A 4 -52.88 -38.80 28.86
N MET A 5 -54.12 -38.74 28.37
CA MET A 5 -54.41 -38.44 26.96
C MET A 5 -53.96 -37.02 26.56
N LYS A 6 -54.16 -36.02 27.42
CA LYS A 6 -53.66 -34.65 27.18
C LYS A 6 -52.13 -34.57 27.10
N THR A 7 -51.43 -35.31 27.96
CA THR A 7 -49.96 -35.36 27.93
C THR A 7 -49.44 -35.97 26.62
N TRP A 8 -50.07 -37.06 26.15
CA TRP A 8 -49.70 -37.70 24.88
C TRP A 8 -49.94 -36.78 23.67
N VAL A 9 -51.03 -36.03 23.64
CA VAL A 9 -51.30 -35.06 22.56
C VAL A 9 -50.24 -33.95 22.51
N ILE A 10 -49.79 -33.45 23.66
CA ILE A 10 -48.73 -32.42 23.73
C ILE A 10 -47.40 -32.98 23.23
N VAL A 11 -47.02 -34.18 23.68
CA VAL A 11 -45.77 -34.84 23.26
C VAL A 11 -45.78 -35.11 21.75
N LEU A 12 -46.91 -35.55 21.20
CA LEU A 12 -47.07 -35.79 19.76
C LEU A 12 -47.03 -34.48 18.96
N GLY A 13 -47.61 -33.39 19.48
CA GLY A 13 -47.50 -32.06 18.91
C GLY A 13 -46.04 -31.57 18.85
N ILE A 14 -45.26 -31.76 19.92
CA ILE A 14 -43.84 -31.40 19.95
C ILE A 14 -43.04 -32.24 18.95
N MET A 15 -43.31 -33.54 18.84
CA MET A 15 -42.65 -34.40 17.85
C MET A 15 -42.97 -33.99 16.41
N VAL A 16 -44.22 -33.63 16.12
CA VAL A 16 -44.63 -33.15 14.79
C VAL A 16 -43.97 -31.81 14.45
N ILE A 17 -43.90 -30.88 15.42
CA ILE A 17 -43.22 -29.59 15.25
C ILE A 17 -41.72 -29.81 15.05
N GLY A 18 -41.10 -30.68 15.86
CA GLY A 18 -39.68 -31.02 15.75
C GLY A 18 -39.34 -31.70 14.43
N TYR A 19 -40.18 -32.63 13.96
CA TYR A 19 -40.03 -33.27 12.66
C TYR A 19 -40.24 -32.29 11.51
N GLY A 20 -41.26 -31.42 11.60
CA GLY A 20 -41.49 -30.35 10.61
C GLY A 20 -40.30 -29.40 10.52
N PHE A 21 -39.75 -28.97 11.65
CA PHE A 21 -38.55 -28.14 11.70
C PHE A 21 -37.33 -28.86 11.11
N HIS A 22 -37.11 -30.13 11.47
CA HIS A 22 -36.03 -30.94 10.89
C HIS A 22 -36.18 -31.08 9.37
N TYR A 23 -37.37 -31.44 8.89
CA TYR A 23 -37.65 -31.63 7.47
C TYR A 23 -37.46 -30.35 6.66
N VAL A 24 -37.99 -29.22 7.15
CA VAL A 24 -37.79 -27.90 6.52
C VAL A 24 -36.31 -27.54 6.50
N ASN A 25 -35.58 -27.76 7.60
CA ASN A 25 -34.14 -27.49 7.65
C ASN A 25 -33.35 -28.42 6.70
N THR A 26 -33.71 -29.69 6.57
CA THR A 26 -33.06 -30.61 5.63
C THR A 26 -33.30 -30.17 4.19
N LEU A 27 -34.52 -29.75 3.84
CA LEU A 27 -34.81 -29.22 2.50
C LEU A 27 -34.07 -27.90 2.23
N ASN A 28 -34.06 -27.00 3.20
CA ASN A 28 -33.32 -25.74 3.11
C ASN A 28 -31.82 -26.00 2.95
N TYR A 29 -31.25 -26.93 3.72
CA TYR A 29 -29.85 -27.34 3.62
C TYR A 29 -29.50 -27.91 2.23
N MET A 30 -30.35 -28.77 1.67
CA MET A 30 -30.12 -29.32 0.33
C MET A 30 -30.18 -28.23 -0.75
N LYS A 31 -31.14 -27.30 -0.66
CA LYS A 31 -31.24 -26.15 -1.57
C LYS A 31 -30.07 -25.20 -1.42
N GLU A 32 -29.65 -24.92 -0.20
CA GLU A 32 -28.51 -24.07 0.12
C GLU A 32 -27.22 -24.66 -0.47
N LYS A 33 -27.00 -25.97 -0.28
CA LYS A 33 -25.87 -26.68 -0.90
C LYS A 33 -25.91 -26.62 -2.43
N GLN A 34 -27.09 -26.69 -3.04
CA GLN A 34 -27.26 -26.53 -4.48
C GLN A 34 -26.97 -25.10 -4.95
N ILE A 35 -27.48 -24.09 -4.28
CA ILE A 35 -27.24 -22.66 -4.60
C ILE A 35 -25.76 -22.31 -4.42
N GLN A 36 -25.15 -22.77 -3.35
CA GLN A 36 -23.72 -22.64 -3.08
C GLN A 36 -22.90 -23.29 -4.20
N SER A 37 -23.24 -24.53 -4.58
CA SER A 37 -22.63 -25.21 -5.73
C SER A 37 -22.84 -24.47 -7.05
N LEU A 38 -23.99 -23.81 -7.24
CA LEU A 38 -24.29 -23.03 -8.44
C LEU A 38 -23.40 -21.78 -8.53
N TYR A 39 -23.33 -20.93 -7.52
CA TYR A 39 -22.53 -19.70 -7.64
C TYR A 39 -21.02 -19.93 -7.55
N VAL A 40 -20.59 -21.04 -6.95
CA VAL A 40 -19.17 -21.45 -6.95
C VAL A 40 -18.76 -22.06 -8.30
N ASN A 41 -19.61 -22.86 -8.94
CA ASN A 41 -19.25 -23.53 -10.21
C ASN A 41 -19.75 -22.80 -11.47
N HIS A 42 -20.77 -21.95 -11.33
CA HIS A 42 -21.43 -21.15 -12.37
C HIS A 42 -21.53 -19.67 -11.95
N PRO A 43 -20.40 -19.01 -11.63
CA PRO A 43 -20.38 -17.60 -11.24
C PRO A 43 -20.89 -16.63 -12.33
N GLU A 44 -21.01 -17.06 -13.59
CA GLU A 44 -21.73 -16.32 -14.63
C GLU A 44 -23.22 -16.07 -14.32
N MET A 45 -23.79 -16.84 -13.39
CA MET A 45 -25.18 -16.71 -12.96
C MET A 45 -25.35 -15.76 -11.77
N LEU A 46 -24.29 -15.11 -11.30
CA LEU A 46 -24.38 -14.14 -10.19
C LEU A 46 -25.45 -13.08 -10.51
N PRO A 47 -26.35 -12.79 -9.56
CA PRO A 47 -27.34 -11.73 -9.75
C PRO A 47 -26.65 -10.36 -9.75
N THR A 48 -27.36 -9.33 -10.23
CA THR A 48 -26.89 -7.95 -10.01
C THR A 48 -27.05 -7.57 -8.53
N SER A 49 -26.33 -6.54 -8.08
CA SER A 49 -26.45 -6.01 -6.72
C SER A 49 -27.89 -5.62 -6.37
N GLU A 50 -28.64 -5.05 -7.32
CA GLU A 50 -30.05 -4.67 -7.10
C GLU A 50 -30.95 -5.89 -6.91
N ALA A 51 -30.76 -6.93 -7.71
CA ALA A 51 -31.50 -8.18 -7.57
C ALA A 51 -31.14 -8.91 -6.25
N ALA A 52 -29.86 -8.91 -5.88
CA ALA A 52 -29.40 -9.46 -4.60
C ALA A 52 -30.01 -8.68 -3.42
N GLU A 53 -30.09 -7.36 -3.51
CA GLU A 53 -30.70 -6.51 -2.49
C GLU A 53 -32.21 -6.75 -2.39
N ALA A 54 -32.92 -6.74 -3.53
CA ALA A 54 -34.36 -6.96 -3.58
C ALA A 54 -34.76 -8.33 -3.02
N SER A 55 -33.96 -9.36 -3.29
CA SER A 55 -34.17 -10.73 -2.80
C SER A 55 -33.74 -10.94 -1.34
N SER A 56 -33.08 -9.96 -0.71
CA SER A 56 -32.62 -10.09 0.68
C SER A 56 -33.74 -9.98 1.72
N PHE A 57 -34.91 -9.45 1.34
CA PHE A 57 -36.05 -9.21 2.23
C PHE A 57 -35.68 -8.47 3.54
N GLY A 58 -34.70 -7.55 3.46
CA GLY A 58 -34.21 -6.76 4.60
C GLY A 58 -33.04 -7.39 5.37
N PHE A 59 -32.65 -8.63 5.06
CA PHE A 59 -31.51 -9.32 5.68
C PHE A 59 -30.21 -9.14 4.89
N ARG A 60 -29.94 -7.92 4.43
CA ARG A 60 -28.82 -7.59 3.53
C ARG A 60 -27.47 -8.12 4.02
N ASN A 61 -27.17 -7.95 5.32
CA ASN A 61 -25.90 -8.41 5.88
C ASN A 61 -25.76 -9.94 5.87
N VAL A 62 -26.84 -10.67 6.21
CA VAL A 62 -26.82 -12.15 6.18
C VAL A 62 -26.62 -12.65 4.75
N ILE A 63 -27.26 -12.01 3.77
CA ILE A 63 -27.08 -12.36 2.36
C ILE A 63 -25.66 -12.01 1.88
N ALA A 64 -25.10 -10.88 2.31
CA ALA A 64 -23.71 -10.53 2.04
C ALA A 64 -22.73 -11.58 2.60
N ASP A 65 -22.97 -12.07 3.82
CA ASP A 65 -22.16 -13.13 4.45
C ASP A 65 -22.23 -14.44 3.67
N LEU A 66 -23.40 -14.81 3.13
CA LEU A 66 -23.55 -15.98 2.27
C LEU A 66 -22.77 -15.84 0.96
N TYR A 67 -22.86 -14.69 0.28
CA TYR A 67 -22.07 -14.42 -0.91
C TYR A 67 -20.57 -14.40 -0.61
N TRP A 68 -20.17 -13.93 0.57
CA TRP A 68 -18.78 -13.96 1.00
C TRP A 68 -18.23 -15.39 1.15
N LEU A 69 -19.00 -16.29 1.79
CA LEU A 69 -18.61 -17.71 1.87
C LEU A 69 -18.52 -18.36 0.49
N GLN A 70 -19.40 -17.99 -0.44
CA GLN A 70 -19.34 -18.46 -1.83
C GLN A 70 -18.09 -17.93 -2.54
N ALA A 71 -17.75 -16.65 -2.35
CA ALA A 71 -16.55 -16.05 -2.93
C ALA A 71 -15.27 -16.73 -2.43
N ILE A 72 -15.16 -17.02 -1.13
CA ILE A 72 -14.02 -17.77 -0.56
C ILE A 72 -13.88 -19.15 -1.22
N GLN A 73 -14.98 -19.87 -1.40
CA GLN A 73 -14.96 -21.19 -2.03
C GLN A 73 -14.64 -21.12 -3.52
N TYR A 74 -15.14 -20.10 -4.21
CA TYR A 74 -14.83 -19.84 -5.61
C TYR A 74 -13.34 -19.55 -5.79
N ILE A 75 -12.75 -18.70 -4.94
CA ILE A 75 -11.31 -18.45 -4.91
C ILE A 75 -10.56 -19.76 -4.70
N GLY A 76 -10.87 -20.51 -3.64
CA GLY A 76 -10.17 -21.75 -3.33
C GLY A 76 -10.26 -22.82 -4.43
N SER A 77 -11.43 -22.94 -5.07
CA SER A 77 -11.66 -23.94 -6.13
C SER A 77 -11.00 -23.58 -7.46
N ASN A 78 -10.68 -22.30 -7.69
CA ASN A 78 -10.12 -21.79 -8.94
C ASN A 78 -8.73 -21.16 -8.76
N ALA A 79 -8.08 -21.37 -7.62
CA ALA A 79 -6.80 -20.76 -7.27
C ALA A 79 -5.63 -21.26 -8.13
N ILE A 80 -5.63 -22.54 -8.52
CA ILE A 80 -4.50 -23.18 -9.22
C ILE A 80 -4.24 -22.54 -10.59
N ASP A 81 -5.31 -22.17 -11.30
CA ASP A 81 -5.23 -21.65 -12.66
C ASP A 81 -5.43 -20.12 -12.74
N GLY A 82 -5.63 -19.43 -11.60
CA GLY A 82 -5.91 -17.99 -11.54
C GLY A 82 -7.32 -17.58 -11.99
N GLU A 83 -8.15 -18.52 -12.46
CA GLU A 83 -9.50 -18.29 -12.99
C GLU A 83 -10.46 -17.62 -12.00
N TYR A 84 -10.16 -17.66 -10.70
CA TYR A 84 -10.92 -16.95 -9.69
C TYR A 84 -11.05 -15.44 -9.99
N LYS A 85 -10.09 -14.82 -10.69
CA LYS A 85 -10.18 -13.38 -11.02
C LYS A 85 -11.33 -13.03 -11.98
N LYS A 86 -11.80 -13.99 -12.76
CA LYS A 86 -12.82 -13.77 -13.80
C LYS A 86 -14.11 -13.16 -13.25
N TYR A 87 -14.53 -13.57 -12.05
CA TYR A 87 -15.76 -13.11 -11.40
C TYR A 87 -15.54 -12.54 -10.00
N LEU A 88 -14.31 -12.54 -9.49
CA LEU A 88 -14.00 -12.04 -8.15
C LEU A 88 -14.47 -10.59 -7.96
N GLY A 89 -14.23 -9.70 -8.93
CA GLY A 89 -14.64 -8.30 -8.83
C GLY A 89 -16.16 -8.14 -8.70
N ALA A 90 -16.93 -8.87 -9.52
CA ALA A 90 -18.39 -8.89 -9.43
C ALA A 90 -18.89 -9.43 -8.08
N MET A 91 -18.27 -10.52 -7.58
CA MET A 91 -18.60 -11.05 -6.26
C MET A 91 -18.33 -10.03 -5.14
N MET A 92 -17.15 -9.38 -5.15
CA MET A 92 -16.82 -8.35 -4.16
C MET A 92 -17.78 -7.17 -4.24
N GLN A 93 -18.19 -6.76 -5.45
CA GLN A 93 -19.13 -5.67 -5.64
C GLN A 93 -20.50 -5.98 -5.01
N ILE A 94 -21.08 -7.16 -5.26
CA ILE A 94 -22.36 -7.56 -4.67
C ILE A 94 -22.28 -7.55 -3.14
N ILE A 95 -21.21 -8.13 -2.57
CA ILE A 95 -21.05 -8.22 -1.12
C ILE A 95 -20.93 -6.82 -0.50
N THR A 96 -20.12 -5.95 -1.10
CA THR A 96 -19.89 -4.58 -0.60
C THR A 96 -21.06 -3.64 -0.86
N ASP A 97 -21.92 -3.90 -1.85
CA ASP A 97 -23.18 -3.17 -2.02
C ASP A 97 -24.21 -3.57 -0.96
N LEU A 98 -24.32 -4.87 -0.67
CA LEU A 98 -25.24 -5.37 0.34
C LEU A 98 -24.83 -4.96 1.75
N ASN A 99 -23.54 -5.08 2.09
CA ASN A 99 -22.96 -4.71 3.37
C ASN A 99 -21.72 -3.80 3.19
N PRO A 100 -21.92 -2.47 3.05
CA PRO A 100 -20.84 -1.52 2.77
C PRO A 100 -19.72 -1.45 3.81
N TYR A 101 -19.99 -1.86 5.06
CA TYR A 101 -19.04 -1.82 6.16
C TYR A 101 -18.42 -3.20 6.48
N PHE A 102 -18.51 -4.15 5.54
CA PHE A 102 -17.78 -5.41 5.62
C PHE A 102 -16.36 -5.23 5.04
N GLU A 103 -15.35 -5.17 5.91
CA GLU A 103 -13.94 -4.91 5.51
C GLU A 103 -13.36 -5.97 4.57
N SER A 104 -13.55 -7.26 4.86
CA SER A 104 -12.81 -8.35 4.21
C SER A 104 -12.95 -8.41 2.69
N PRO A 105 -14.15 -8.19 2.10
CA PRO A 105 -14.30 -8.11 0.65
C PRO A 105 -13.44 -7.04 -0.02
N TYR A 106 -13.30 -5.85 0.59
CA TYR A 106 -12.45 -4.78 0.04
C TYR A 106 -10.99 -5.23 0.02
N VAL A 107 -10.47 -5.62 1.19
CA VAL A 107 -9.07 -6.04 1.36
C VAL A 107 -8.70 -7.22 0.45
N ILE A 108 -9.57 -8.24 0.37
CA ILE A 108 -9.30 -9.41 -0.47
C ILE A 108 -9.40 -9.07 -1.96
N GLY A 109 -10.33 -8.22 -2.38
CA GLY A 109 -10.38 -7.78 -3.76
C GLY A 109 -9.16 -6.93 -4.16
N GLU A 110 -8.72 -6.02 -3.29
CA GLU A 110 -7.52 -5.20 -3.49
C GLU A 110 -6.23 -6.05 -3.58
N LEU A 111 -6.11 -7.09 -2.78
CA LEU A 111 -4.95 -7.99 -2.80
C LEU A 111 -4.95 -8.93 -4.01
N LEU A 112 -6.10 -9.52 -4.32
CA LEU A 112 -6.15 -10.63 -5.27
C LEU A 112 -6.36 -10.16 -6.71
N LEU A 113 -7.24 -9.19 -6.99
CA LEU A 113 -7.55 -8.77 -8.36
C LEU A 113 -6.30 -8.29 -9.13
N PRO A 114 -5.50 -7.36 -8.60
CA PRO A 114 -4.40 -6.75 -9.34
C PRO A 114 -3.16 -7.66 -9.44
N SER A 115 -3.10 -8.73 -8.64
CA SER A 115 -1.94 -9.60 -8.59
C SER A 115 -1.59 -10.21 -9.95
N ASN A 116 -0.29 -10.42 -10.21
CA ASN A 116 0.16 -11.20 -11.35
C ASN A 116 0.30 -12.65 -10.89
N ASP A 117 -0.61 -13.55 -11.32
CA ASP A 117 -0.58 -14.94 -10.85
C ASP A 117 0.70 -15.64 -11.33
N GLY A 118 1.59 -15.99 -10.39
CA GLY A 118 2.80 -16.77 -10.65
C GLY A 118 2.56 -18.26 -10.94
N VAL A 119 1.32 -18.75 -10.91
CA VAL A 119 0.98 -20.13 -11.23
C VAL A 119 -0.42 -20.13 -11.86
N GLY A 120 -0.53 -20.45 -13.16
CA GLY A 120 -1.79 -20.96 -13.70
C GLY A 120 -2.37 -20.32 -14.97
N GLY A 121 -2.24 -19.00 -15.18
CA GLY A 121 -2.91 -18.37 -16.32
C GLY A 121 -2.35 -17.01 -16.70
N LYS A 122 -1.81 -16.91 -17.91
CA LYS A 122 -1.48 -15.60 -18.50
C LYS A 122 -2.78 -14.97 -19.00
N PHE A 123 -3.46 -14.20 -18.15
CA PHE A 123 -4.45 -13.25 -18.63
C PHE A 123 -3.82 -12.33 -19.68
N SER A 124 -4.59 -11.91 -20.69
CA SER A 124 -4.13 -10.88 -21.63
C SER A 124 -3.81 -9.60 -20.87
N GLU A 125 -2.87 -8.80 -21.37
CA GLU A 125 -2.49 -7.50 -20.80
C GLU A 125 -3.71 -6.61 -20.51
N SER A 126 -4.66 -6.52 -21.45
CA SER A 126 -5.94 -5.80 -21.26
C SER A 126 -6.76 -6.32 -20.08
N LYS A 127 -6.76 -7.63 -19.84
CA LYS A 127 -7.53 -8.23 -18.74
C LYS A 127 -6.83 -8.04 -17.39
N ASN A 128 -5.50 -8.03 -17.37
CA ASN A 128 -4.75 -7.61 -16.18
C ASN A 128 -5.06 -6.16 -15.83
N GLN A 129 -5.05 -5.27 -16.82
CA GLN A 129 -5.43 -3.87 -16.61
C GLN A 129 -6.85 -3.74 -16.04
N ASP A 130 -7.83 -4.47 -16.60
CA ASP A 130 -9.20 -4.47 -16.08
C ASP A 130 -9.27 -4.96 -14.62
N ASN A 131 -8.44 -5.94 -14.24
CA ASN A 131 -8.42 -6.44 -12.87
C ASN A 131 -7.77 -5.44 -11.91
N ILE A 132 -6.70 -4.74 -12.33
CA ILE A 132 -6.07 -3.65 -11.58
C ILE A 132 -7.10 -2.55 -11.32
N LEU A 133 -7.81 -2.10 -12.35
CA LEU A 133 -8.84 -1.06 -12.25
C LEU A 133 -10.02 -1.50 -11.35
N GLN A 134 -10.40 -2.78 -11.37
CA GLN A 134 -11.42 -3.29 -10.45
C GLN A 134 -10.94 -3.28 -8.99
N GLY A 135 -9.68 -3.63 -8.74
CA GLY A 135 -9.06 -3.56 -7.41
C GLY A 135 -9.00 -2.11 -6.90
N GLU A 136 -8.54 -1.18 -7.73
CA GLU A 136 -8.53 0.25 -7.43
C GLU A 136 -9.94 0.77 -7.12
N ALA A 137 -10.92 0.51 -7.99
CA ALA A 137 -12.30 0.95 -7.80
C ALA A 137 -12.91 0.40 -6.49
N LEU A 138 -12.56 -0.83 -6.12
CA LEU A 138 -12.98 -1.42 -4.85
C LEU A 138 -12.31 -0.73 -3.66
N GLY A 139 -10.99 -0.49 -3.70
CA GLY A 139 -10.28 0.24 -2.66
C GLY A 139 -10.82 1.66 -2.46
N LEU A 140 -11.05 2.40 -3.55
CA LEU A 140 -11.68 3.74 -3.52
C LEU A 140 -13.10 3.70 -2.91
N LYS A 141 -13.90 2.70 -3.27
CA LYS A 141 -15.22 2.48 -2.66
C LYS A 141 -15.09 2.18 -1.16
N GLY A 142 -14.08 1.40 -0.77
CA GLY A 142 -13.75 1.11 0.62
C GLY A 142 -13.37 2.39 1.39
N VAL A 143 -12.48 3.21 0.85
CA VAL A 143 -12.10 4.51 1.42
C VAL A 143 -13.35 5.38 1.64
N LYS A 144 -14.23 5.50 0.64
CA LYS A 144 -15.47 6.26 0.77
C LYS A 144 -16.38 5.77 1.91
N ASN A 145 -16.41 4.47 2.17
CA ASN A 145 -17.28 3.88 3.19
C ASN A 145 -16.63 3.86 4.58
N PHE A 146 -15.30 3.73 4.66
CA PHE A 146 -14.59 3.54 5.92
C PHE A 146 -13.91 4.80 6.44
N CYS A 147 -13.74 5.84 5.61
CA CYS A 147 -12.96 7.01 5.93
C CYS A 147 -13.76 8.31 5.91
N ASP A 148 -13.24 9.31 6.63
CA ASP A 148 -13.66 10.69 6.59
C ASP A 148 -12.96 11.41 5.42
N SER A 149 -13.75 11.83 4.43
CA SER A 149 -13.22 12.49 3.22
C SER A 149 -12.55 13.83 3.51
N ASP A 150 -13.07 14.59 4.48
CA ASP A 150 -12.54 15.92 4.79
C ASP A 150 -11.16 15.79 5.43
N LYS A 151 -10.98 14.79 6.31
CA LYS A 151 -9.66 14.46 6.85
C LYS A 151 -8.69 14.00 5.78
N ILE A 152 -9.12 13.14 4.86
CA ILE A 152 -8.28 12.67 3.75
C ILE A 152 -7.79 13.86 2.92
N ASP A 153 -8.68 14.79 2.56
CA ASP A 153 -8.34 15.98 1.78
C ASP A 153 -7.33 16.90 2.49
N LEU A 154 -7.37 16.94 3.83
CA LEU A 154 -6.38 17.65 4.63
C LEU A 154 -5.04 16.91 4.64
N ILE A 155 -5.04 15.59 4.86
CA ILE A 155 -3.85 14.74 4.87
C ILE A 155 -3.11 14.79 3.53
N PHE A 156 -3.84 14.78 2.41
CA PHE A 156 -3.24 14.81 1.07
C PHE A 156 -2.40 16.06 0.83
N LYS A 157 -2.76 17.19 1.46
CA LYS A 157 -2.07 18.48 1.36
C LYS A 157 -0.92 18.67 2.34
N GLU A 158 -0.82 17.80 3.34
CA GLU A 158 0.21 17.87 4.38
C GLU A 158 1.37 16.93 4.06
N ASN A 159 2.61 17.40 4.22
CA ASN A 159 3.81 16.58 4.04
C ASN A 159 4.63 16.47 5.32
N ASP A 160 4.24 17.18 6.38
CA ASP A 160 4.84 17.04 7.70
C ASP A 160 4.25 15.81 8.38
N LEU A 161 4.97 14.68 8.31
CA LEU A 161 4.52 13.40 8.85
C LEU A 161 4.38 13.43 10.38
N GLU A 162 5.26 14.15 11.09
CA GLU A 162 5.12 14.40 12.53
C GLU A 162 3.78 15.06 12.84
N LYS A 163 3.41 16.08 12.06
CA LYS A 163 2.14 16.77 12.22
C LYS A 163 0.95 15.87 11.91
N ILE A 164 1.00 15.07 10.84
CA ILE A 164 -0.05 14.09 10.51
C ILE A 164 -0.27 13.09 11.65
N GLN A 165 0.79 12.67 12.34
CA GLN A 165 0.70 11.70 13.43
C GLN A 165 0.17 12.30 14.73
N ASN A 166 0.52 13.55 15.02
CA ASN A 166 0.29 14.13 16.35
C ASN A 166 -0.92 15.05 16.43
N ASP A 167 -1.27 15.75 15.35
CA ASP A 167 -2.35 16.73 15.37
C ASP A 167 -3.74 16.05 15.30
N PRO A 168 -4.63 16.30 16.28
CA PRO A 168 -5.97 15.71 16.34
C PRO A 168 -6.82 15.84 15.07
N GLN A 169 -6.57 16.85 14.23
CA GLN A 169 -7.34 17.03 12.99
C GLN A 169 -7.12 15.91 11.97
N PHE A 170 -5.95 15.26 11.97
CA PHE A 170 -5.62 14.17 11.04
C PHE A 170 -5.89 12.78 11.62
N LYS A 171 -5.88 12.65 12.95
CA LYS A 171 -5.91 11.36 13.63
C LYS A 171 -7.10 10.49 13.25
N ASN A 172 -6.80 9.20 13.07
CA ASN A 172 -7.72 8.10 12.80
C ASN A 172 -8.78 8.44 11.73
N PRO A 173 -8.35 8.73 10.48
CA PRO A 173 -9.25 9.16 9.42
C PRO A 173 -10.17 8.05 8.92
N CYS A 174 -9.84 6.78 9.17
CA CYS A 174 -10.64 5.62 8.75
C CYS A 174 -10.94 4.67 9.91
N LYS A 175 -12.00 3.88 9.78
CA LYS A 175 -12.28 2.74 10.67
C LYS A 175 -11.39 1.53 10.43
N SER A 176 -10.72 1.49 9.27
CA SER A 176 -9.78 0.44 8.90
C SER A 176 -8.63 1.06 8.12
N TYR A 177 -7.39 0.88 8.59
CA TYR A 177 -6.20 1.33 7.86
C TYR A 177 -5.87 0.40 6.68
N LYS A 178 -6.35 -0.85 6.69
CA LYS A 178 -5.95 -1.86 5.69
C LYS A 178 -6.40 -1.50 4.28
N ILE A 179 -7.60 -0.92 4.15
CA ILE A 179 -8.13 -0.48 2.87
C ILE A 179 -7.21 0.57 2.22
N PRO A 180 -6.95 1.75 2.83
CA PRO A 180 -6.02 2.70 2.22
C PRO A 180 -4.58 2.15 2.11
N TYR A 181 -4.16 1.22 2.97
CA TYR A 181 -2.85 0.57 2.85
C TYR A 181 -2.72 -0.25 1.56
N TYR A 182 -3.70 -1.10 1.25
CA TYR A 182 -3.66 -1.92 0.04
C TYR A 182 -3.99 -1.10 -1.20
N LEU A 183 -4.81 -0.07 -1.11
CA LEU A 183 -4.99 0.89 -2.19
C LEU A 183 -3.67 1.60 -2.55
N ALA A 184 -2.90 2.04 -1.54
CA ALA A 184 -1.57 2.62 -1.76
C ALA A 184 -0.62 1.61 -2.44
N TYR A 185 -0.67 0.35 -2.03
CA TYR A 185 0.08 -0.74 -2.67
C TYR A 185 -0.29 -0.88 -4.16
N ILE A 186 -1.59 -0.80 -4.49
CA ILE A 186 -2.06 -0.89 -5.88
C ILE A 186 -1.50 0.25 -6.74
N TYR A 187 -1.61 1.49 -6.25
CA TYR A 187 -1.12 2.66 -6.97
C TYR A 187 0.37 2.54 -7.30
N TYR A 188 1.18 2.09 -6.36
CA TYR A 188 2.60 1.95 -6.61
C TYR A 188 2.95 0.75 -7.50
N PHE A 189 2.57 -0.47 -7.10
CA PHE A 189 3.07 -1.69 -7.76
C PHE A 189 2.40 -2.01 -9.09
N TYR A 190 1.14 -1.60 -9.29
CA TYR A 190 0.38 -1.94 -10.49
C TYR A 190 0.10 -0.74 -11.38
N MET A 191 0.08 0.48 -10.85
CA MET A 191 -0.22 1.70 -11.61
C MET A 191 0.98 2.63 -11.76
N GLN A 192 2.13 2.32 -11.15
CA GLN A 192 3.35 3.13 -11.18
C GLN A 192 3.13 4.58 -10.71
N ASP A 193 2.12 4.80 -9.87
CA ASP A 193 1.75 6.10 -9.32
C ASP A 193 2.25 6.22 -7.87
N GLY A 194 3.52 6.58 -7.73
CA GLY A 194 4.16 6.80 -6.43
C GLY A 194 3.54 7.98 -5.66
N THR A 195 3.06 9.02 -6.34
CA THR A 195 2.47 10.20 -5.69
C THR A 195 1.13 9.84 -5.04
N THR A 196 0.22 9.20 -5.76
CA THR A 196 -1.06 8.76 -5.19
C THR A 196 -0.86 7.67 -4.15
N SER A 197 0.10 6.77 -4.35
CA SER A 197 0.50 5.80 -3.31
C SER A 197 0.94 6.48 -2.02
N SER A 198 1.81 7.50 -2.12
CA SER A 198 2.23 8.30 -0.96
C SER A 198 1.05 8.93 -0.23
N GLN A 199 0.11 9.52 -0.96
CA GLN A 199 -1.08 10.14 -0.40
C GLN A 199 -1.88 9.16 0.47
N TYR A 200 -2.12 7.94 0.01
CA TYR A 200 -2.83 6.93 0.80
C TYR A 200 -1.98 6.38 1.95
N TYR A 201 -0.66 6.23 1.79
CA TYR A 201 0.19 5.88 2.93
C TYR A 201 0.24 6.98 4.01
N LYS A 202 0.08 8.27 3.65
CA LYS A 202 -0.12 9.34 4.64
C LYS A 202 -1.43 9.16 5.41
N VAL A 203 -2.51 8.73 4.75
CA VAL A 203 -3.79 8.39 5.42
C VAL A 203 -3.61 7.24 6.39
N VAL A 204 -2.82 6.22 6.02
CA VAL A 204 -2.47 5.12 6.92
C VAL A 204 -1.60 5.60 8.08
N ALA A 205 -0.61 6.46 7.84
CA ALA A 205 0.28 6.98 8.87
C ALA A 205 -0.45 7.80 9.95
N ALA A 206 -1.62 8.33 9.63
CA ALA A 206 -2.49 9.05 10.58
C ALA A 206 -3.30 8.12 11.52
N GLN A 207 -3.18 6.80 11.36
CA GLN A 207 -3.87 5.80 12.17
C GLN A 207 -3.00 5.31 13.31
N GLU A 208 -3.56 5.27 14.52
CA GLU A 208 -2.84 4.81 15.72
C GLU A 208 -2.64 3.29 15.74
N ASP A 209 -3.48 2.52 15.04
CA ASP A 209 -3.43 1.06 14.98
C ASP A 209 -2.72 0.51 13.72
N ALA A 210 -2.19 1.39 12.87
CA ALA A 210 -1.47 1.00 11.65
C ALA A 210 -0.01 0.60 11.94
N PRO A 211 0.61 -0.23 11.08
CA PRO A 211 2.03 -0.55 11.16
C PRO A 211 2.91 0.70 11.09
N SER A 212 3.95 0.77 11.93
CA SER A 212 4.86 1.92 12.01
C SER A 212 5.49 2.27 10.66
N GLY A 213 5.81 1.25 9.86
CA GLY A 213 6.43 1.41 8.55
C GLY A 213 5.57 2.17 7.52
N ALA A 214 4.27 2.37 7.75
CA ALA A 214 3.42 3.12 6.82
C ALA A 214 3.87 4.58 6.62
N LYS A 215 4.37 5.23 7.68
CA LYS A 215 4.93 6.59 7.59
C LYS A 215 6.20 6.64 6.73
N VAL A 216 7.00 5.58 6.79
CA VAL A 216 8.21 5.43 5.98
C VAL A 216 7.84 5.20 4.52
N LEU A 217 6.86 4.34 4.26
CA LEU A 217 6.31 4.10 2.93
C LEU A 217 5.74 5.39 2.32
N ALA A 218 5.04 6.23 3.09
CA ALA A 218 4.57 7.53 2.61
C ALA A 218 5.71 8.39 2.03
N ALA A 219 6.83 8.49 2.75
CA ALA A 219 8.00 9.22 2.29
C ALA A 219 8.70 8.57 1.09
N ILE A 220 8.91 7.25 1.10
CA ILE A 220 9.56 6.52 -0.01
C ILE A 220 8.72 6.68 -1.29
N MET A 221 7.41 6.45 -1.22
CA MET A 221 6.52 6.54 -2.37
C MET A 221 6.50 7.96 -2.94
N GLN A 222 6.61 8.99 -2.09
CA GLN A 222 6.67 10.39 -2.51
C GLN A 222 7.90 10.65 -3.40
N GLY A 223 9.05 10.08 -3.02
CA GLY A 223 10.29 10.17 -3.80
C GLY A 223 10.19 9.37 -5.10
N LYS A 224 9.66 8.15 -5.04
CA LYS A 224 9.42 7.31 -6.23
C LYS A 224 8.39 7.90 -7.21
N GLY A 225 7.50 8.77 -6.75
CA GLY A 225 6.62 9.57 -7.61
C GLY A 225 7.34 10.73 -8.33
N GLY A 226 8.59 11.03 -7.95
CA GLY A 226 9.40 12.10 -8.52
C GLY A 226 9.45 13.39 -7.73
N GLU A 227 8.82 13.44 -6.56
CA GLU A 227 8.78 14.64 -5.74
C GLU A 227 9.82 14.52 -4.61
N ARG A 228 11.09 14.46 -5.02
CA ARG A 228 12.25 14.20 -4.14
C ARG A 228 12.33 15.19 -2.99
N GLU A 229 12.08 16.46 -3.24
CA GLU A 229 12.08 17.52 -2.22
C GLU A 229 11.03 17.24 -1.14
N LYS A 230 9.83 16.79 -1.54
CA LYS A 230 8.79 16.40 -0.58
C LYS A 230 9.19 15.16 0.21
N SER A 231 9.83 14.17 -0.43
CA SER A 231 10.35 12.99 0.26
C SER A 231 11.44 13.33 1.29
N ILE A 232 12.40 14.19 0.92
CA ILE A 232 13.43 14.73 1.82
C ILE A 232 12.78 15.39 3.04
N PHE A 233 11.77 16.24 2.81
CA PHE A 233 11.04 16.91 3.89
C PHE A 233 10.31 15.91 4.80
N MET A 234 9.65 14.90 4.23
CA MET A 234 8.96 13.87 5.00
C MET A 234 9.93 13.08 5.89
N PHE A 235 11.09 12.67 5.39
CA PHE A 235 12.11 12.00 6.20
C PHE A 235 12.70 12.92 7.28
N LEU A 236 12.94 14.19 6.96
CA LEU A 236 13.36 15.20 7.95
C LEU A 236 12.32 15.37 9.06
N SER A 237 11.03 15.40 8.72
CA SER A 237 9.93 15.47 9.69
C SER A 237 9.95 14.25 10.62
N LEU A 238 10.11 13.03 10.09
CA LEU A 238 10.24 11.82 10.90
C LEU A 238 11.49 11.84 11.81
N ALA A 239 12.64 12.28 11.29
CA ALA A 239 13.86 12.41 12.08
C ALA A 239 13.68 13.39 13.26
N LYS A 240 13.05 14.55 13.00
CA LYS A 240 12.75 15.56 14.02
C LYS A 240 11.79 15.04 15.09
N SER A 241 10.76 14.29 14.70
CA SER A 241 9.75 13.74 15.61
C SER A 241 10.31 12.82 16.69
N LEU A 242 11.43 12.14 16.41
CA LEU A 242 12.07 11.25 17.37
C LEU A 242 12.85 11.99 18.45
N GLY A 243 13.18 13.27 18.27
CA GLY A 243 13.88 14.10 19.25
C GLY A 243 15.09 13.43 19.88
N SER A 244 16.27 13.50 19.26
CA SER A 244 17.47 12.85 19.83
C SER A 244 18.32 13.83 20.65
N SER A 245 18.80 13.36 21.81
CA SER A 245 19.88 14.02 22.56
C SER A 245 21.27 13.73 21.98
N GLU A 246 21.35 12.91 20.92
CA GLU A 246 22.61 12.62 20.25
C GLU A 246 23.05 13.78 19.38
N ASP A 247 24.34 14.13 19.50
CA ASP A 247 24.96 15.20 18.72
C ASP A 247 24.87 14.92 17.21
N SER A 248 24.95 13.66 16.79
CA SER A 248 24.91 13.24 15.37
C SER A 248 23.57 13.52 14.70
N CYS A 249 22.45 13.12 15.32
CA CYS A 249 21.12 13.34 14.78
C CYS A 249 20.80 14.84 14.69
N THR A 250 21.10 15.61 15.74
CA THR A 250 20.85 17.06 15.76
C THR A 250 21.68 17.77 14.68
N PHE A 251 22.97 17.45 14.60
CA PHE A 251 23.88 18.02 13.61
C PHE A 251 23.43 17.72 12.17
N MET A 252 23.16 16.45 11.86
CA MET A 252 22.76 16.05 10.50
C MET A 252 21.38 16.56 10.12
N THR A 253 20.44 16.61 11.07
CA THR A 253 19.12 17.21 10.84
C THR A 253 19.27 18.67 10.41
N GLN A 254 20.11 19.45 11.11
CA GLN A 254 20.36 20.85 10.76
C GLN A 254 20.99 20.96 9.36
N LYS A 255 22.03 20.15 9.07
CA LYS A 255 22.71 20.15 7.78
C LYS A 255 21.79 19.86 6.60
N ILE A 256 20.99 18.81 6.70
CA ILE A 256 20.04 18.41 5.66
C ILE A 256 18.91 19.44 5.54
N ASN A 257 18.45 20.03 6.66
CA ASN A 257 17.45 21.09 6.64
C ASN A 257 17.94 22.37 5.95
N ASP A 258 19.20 22.74 6.14
CA ASP A 258 19.81 23.89 5.45
C ASP A 258 19.91 23.63 3.94
N ALA A 259 20.31 22.42 3.53
CA ALA A 259 20.29 22.01 2.12
C ALA A 259 18.88 22.01 1.53
N TYR A 260 17.89 21.48 2.26
CA TYR A 260 16.49 21.49 1.84
C TYR A 260 15.95 22.92 1.64
N ASN A 261 16.24 23.84 2.57
CA ASN A 261 15.82 25.25 2.43
C ASN A 261 16.49 25.92 1.24
N TYR A 262 17.78 25.64 1.00
CA TYR A 262 18.50 26.13 -0.17
C TYR A 262 17.85 25.66 -1.48
N ILE A 263 17.47 24.38 -1.57
CA ILE A 263 16.81 23.84 -2.76
C ILE A 263 15.43 24.46 -2.96
N THR A 264 14.61 24.50 -1.91
CA THR A 264 13.18 24.80 -2.03
C THR A 264 12.81 26.28 -1.92
N GLN A 265 13.50 27.06 -1.11
CA GLN A 265 13.17 28.47 -0.89
C GLN A 265 13.92 29.38 -1.87
N GLU A 266 15.19 29.08 -2.17
CA GLU A 266 15.99 29.86 -3.11
C GLU A 266 15.80 29.41 -4.57
N ASN A 267 15.10 28.28 -4.79
CA ASN A 267 14.85 27.68 -6.11
C ASN A 267 16.16 27.46 -6.90
N LEU A 268 17.20 27.00 -6.22
CA LEU A 268 18.52 26.74 -6.77
C LEU A 268 18.74 25.23 -6.97
N PRO A 269 19.39 24.82 -8.07
CA PRO A 269 19.72 23.41 -8.29
C PRO A 269 20.70 22.95 -7.21
N ILE A 270 20.65 21.66 -6.90
CA ILE A 270 21.57 21.08 -5.94
C ILE A 270 22.98 20.99 -6.57
N SER A 271 23.99 21.45 -5.84
CA SER A 271 25.37 21.48 -6.32
C SER A 271 26.16 20.25 -5.86
N ALA A 272 27.15 19.86 -6.66
CA ALA A 272 28.06 18.76 -6.30
C ALA A 272 28.78 19.04 -4.98
N GLU A 273 29.18 20.29 -4.73
CA GLU A 273 29.86 20.71 -3.51
C GLU A 273 28.96 20.51 -2.28
N MET A 274 27.66 20.79 -2.40
CA MET A 274 26.70 20.57 -1.33
C MET A 274 26.49 19.08 -1.04
N VAL A 275 26.29 18.26 -2.08
CA VAL A 275 26.13 16.81 -1.91
C VAL A 275 27.39 16.20 -1.27
N ALA A 276 28.57 16.55 -1.78
CA ALA A 276 29.84 16.06 -1.24
C ALA A 276 30.07 16.46 0.23
N ALA A 277 29.63 17.67 0.62
CA ALA A 277 29.74 18.12 2.01
C ALA A 277 28.81 17.32 2.95
N ILE A 278 27.57 17.07 2.52
CA ILE A 278 26.60 16.25 3.28
C ILE A 278 27.13 14.83 3.43
N GLU A 279 27.68 14.27 2.36
CA GLU A 279 28.28 12.93 2.34
C GLU A 279 29.49 12.83 3.29
N ALA A 280 30.40 13.81 3.26
CA ALA A 280 31.56 13.85 4.15
C ALA A 280 31.15 13.94 5.63
N ASP A 281 30.17 14.78 5.95
CA ASP A 281 29.60 14.91 7.30
C ASP A 281 28.92 13.60 7.72
N SER A 282 28.14 12.98 6.82
CA SER A 282 27.42 11.74 7.10
C SER A 282 28.36 10.58 7.46
N LYS A 283 29.48 10.44 6.74
CA LYS A 283 30.51 9.43 6.99
C LYS A 283 31.15 9.56 8.38
N LEU A 284 31.20 10.78 8.91
CA LEU A 284 31.84 11.06 10.19
C LEU A 284 30.93 10.73 11.38
N VAL A 285 29.61 10.90 11.22
CA VAL A 285 28.67 10.94 12.36
C VAL A 285 27.53 9.92 12.29
N LEU A 286 27.23 9.37 11.12
CA LEU A 286 26.19 8.35 10.96
C LEU A 286 26.77 6.95 11.11
N PRO A 287 26.01 6.01 11.68
CA PRO A 287 26.51 4.66 11.93
C PRO A 287 26.63 3.86 10.62
N VAL A 288 27.71 3.08 10.51
CA VAL A 288 27.95 2.16 9.40
C VAL A 288 27.27 0.82 9.69
N LEU A 289 26.69 0.21 8.66
CA LEU A 289 26.02 -1.08 8.79
C LEU A 289 27.02 -2.22 8.93
N THR A 290 26.71 -3.13 9.84
CA THR A 290 27.35 -4.44 10.00
C THR A 290 26.25 -5.48 10.17
N GLU A 291 26.55 -6.76 9.92
CA GLU A 291 25.59 -7.85 10.16
C GLU A 291 25.08 -7.86 11.61
N GLU A 292 25.87 -7.37 12.57
CA GLU A 292 25.52 -7.37 14.00
C GLU A 292 24.59 -6.22 14.40
N ASN A 293 24.68 -5.05 13.74
CA ASN A 293 23.97 -3.83 14.13
C ASN A 293 22.85 -3.40 13.17
N GLU A 294 22.70 -4.07 12.02
CA GLU A 294 21.77 -3.67 10.96
C GLU A 294 20.34 -3.47 11.47
N ASN A 295 19.81 -4.43 12.23
CA ASN A 295 18.45 -4.35 12.76
C ASN A 295 18.24 -3.18 13.72
N ASP A 296 19.27 -2.81 14.50
CA ASP A 296 19.21 -1.68 15.42
C ASP A 296 19.25 -0.37 14.65
N ILE A 297 20.20 -0.22 13.71
CA ILE A 297 20.37 0.99 12.89
C ILE A 297 19.15 1.24 11.98
N LEU A 298 18.56 0.19 11.42
CA LEU A 298 17.43 0.29 10.51
C LEU A 298 16.07 0.36 11.22
N ASP A 299 16.04 0.36 12.55
CA ASP A 299 14.80 0.47 13.31
C ASP A 299 14.13 1.85 13.12
N ASP A 300 12.80 1.87 13.11
CA ASP A 300 11.99 3.08 12.93
C ASP A 300 12.08 4.05 14.13
N THR A 301 12.70 3.64 15.23
CA THR A 301 12.99 4.49 16.41
C THR A 301 14.33 5.22 16.31
N GLN A 302 15.17 4.90 15.32
CA GLN A 302 16.45 5.57 15.13
C GLN A 302 16.31 6.79 14.21
N CYS A 303 16.68 7.97 14.71
CA CYS A 303 16.71 9.21 13.91
C CYS A 303 17.63 9.07 12.68
N THR A 304 18.79 8.43 12.87
CA THR A 304 19.81 8.24 11.84
C THR A 304 19.28 7.42 10.65
N ASN A 305 18.34 6.48 10.87
CA ASN A 305 17.68 5.73 9.81
C ASN A 305 16.95 6.66 8.83
N TYR A 306 16.19 7.64 9.33
CA TYR A 306 15.50 8.61 8.48
C TYR A 306 16.45 9.59 7.82
N LEU A 307 17.51 10.01 8.51
CA LEU A 307 18.52 10.92 7.95
C LEU A 307 19.25 10.30 6.76
N VAL A 308 19.61 9.00 6.82
CA VAL A 308 20.22 8.33 5.67
C VAL A 308 19.25 8.25 4.50
N LYS A 309 17.95 7.96 4.75
CA LYS A 309 16.94 7.98 3.69
C LYS A 309 16.78 9.38 3.07
N ALA A 310 16.85 10.45 3.86
CA ALA A 310 16.85 11.82 3.33
C ALA A 310 18.08 12.11 2.47
N ILE A 311 19.27 11.63 2.86
CA ILE A 311 20.51 11.76 2.06
C ILE A 311 20.37 10.99 0.75
N ARG A 312 19.77 9.79 0.74
CA ARG A 312 19.48 9.04 -0.50
C ARG A 312 18.64 9.86 -1.47
N GLU A 313 17.57 10.50 -0.98
CA GLU A 313 16.71 11.34 -1.83
C GLU A 313 17.44 12.59 -2.33
N ILE A 314 18.36 13.17 -1.55
CA ILE A 314 19.26 14.25 -1.99
C ILE A 314 20.18 13.78 -3.13
N ASN A 315 20.78 12.60 -2.98
CA ASN A 315 21.65 12.01 -3.99
C ASN A 315 20.88 11.74 -5.28
N LEU A 316 19.68 11.17 -5.19
CA LEU A 316 18.79 10.96 -6.33
C LEU A 316 18.39 12.27 -6.98
N LEU A 317 18.03 13.31 -6.22
CA LEU A 317 17.71 14.62 -6.77
C LEU A 317 18.87 15.21 -7.58
N TYR A 318 20.10 15.11 -7.08
CA TYR A 318 21.30 15.56 -7.81
C TYR A 318 21.50 14.78 -9.11
N ILE A 319 21.35 13.46 -9.06
CA ILE A 319 21.49 12.59 -10.24
C ILE A 319 20.38 12.88 -11.27
N GLU A 320 19.13 13.01 -10.83
CA GLU A 320 17.98 13.29 -11.71
C GLU A 320 18.07 14.68 -12.35
N GLN A 321 18.57 15.70 -11.65
CA GLN A 321 18.83 17.01 -12.24
C GLN A 321 19.90 16.94 -13.34
N ALA A 322 20.96 16.15 -13.12
CA ALA A 322 22.00 15.93 -14.12
C ALA A 322 21.49 15.11 -15.31
N ASP A 323 20.69 14.08 -15.07
CA ASP A 323 20.08 13.26 -16.12
C ASP A 323 19.09 14.05 -16.97
N ALA A 324 18.28 14.91 -16.35
CA ALA A 324 17.40 15.81 -17.08
C ALA A 324 18.18 16.77 -17.99
N GLN A 325 19.41 17.17 -17.62
CA GLN A 325 20.29 17.95 -18.50
C GLN A 325 20.89 17.07 -19.60
N TYR A 326 21.32 15.85 -19.27
CA TYR A 326 21.81 14.87 -20.23
C TYR A 326 20.80 14.59 -21.37
N VAL A 327 19.54 14.36 -21.03
CA VAL A 327 18.46 14.08 -22.00
C VAL A 327 18.18 15.30 -22.89
N LYS A 328 18.30 16.52 -22.37
CA LYS A 328 18.17 17.75 -23.19
C LYS A 328 19.26 17.84 -24.25
N ASP A 329 20.47 17.43 -23.90
CA ASP A 329 21.62 17.47 -24.79
C ASP A 329 21.67 16.24 -25.73
N ASN A 330 20.95 15.15 -25.37
CA ASN A 330 20.85 13.89 -26.12
C ASN A 330 19.38 13.46 -26.31
N PRO A 331 18.60 14.13 -27.18
CA PRO A 331 17.14 13.97 -27.27
C PRO A 331 16.66 12.60 -27.79
N GLU A 332 17.56 11.74 -28.28
CA GLU A 332 17.27 10.37 -28.73
C GLU A 332 17.36 9.35 -27.58
N GLU A 333 17.86 9.76 -26.41
CA GLU A 333 18.00 8.91 -25.22
C GLU A 333 17.02 9.35 -24.12
N GLU A 334 16.37 8.37 -23.47
CA GLU A 334 15.43 8.63 -22.38
C GLU A 334 16.13 8.93 -21.04
N SER A 335 17.37 8.46 -20.88
CA SER A 335 18.21 8.66 -19.69
C SER A 335 19.65 8.25 -19.99
N ALA A 336 20.61 8.75 -19.20
CA ALA A 336 21.97 8.24 -19.16
C ALA A 336 22.07 6.81 -18.59
N GLN A 337 21.00 6.27 -18.00
CA GLN A 337 20.85 4.90 -17.49
C GLN A 337 21.70 4.56 -16.25
N ARG A 338 22.92 5.09 -16.14
CA ARG A 338 23.85 4.86 -15.03
C ARG A 338 24.55 6.15 -14.64
N THR A 339 24.82 6.29 -13.34
CA THR A 339 25.61 7.41 -12.79
C THR A 339 27.01 7.50 -13.38
N GLN A 340 27.64 6.36 -13.73
CA GLN A 340 28.95 6.35 -14.39
C GLN A 340 28.94 7.10 -15.73
N LYS A 341 27.88 6.95 -16.53
CA LYS A 341 27.76 7.67 -17.82
C LYS A 341 27.67 9.18 -17.60
N LEU A 342 26.85 9.61 -16.64
CA LEU A 342 26.75 11.02 -16.24
C LEU A 342 28.10 11.58 -15.79
N PHE A 343 28.90 10.79 -15.07
CA PHE A 343 30.23 11.19 -14.60
C PHE A 343 31.25 11.28 -15.75
N ASP A 344 31.34 10.25 -16.58
CA ASP A 344 32.27 10.18 -17.71
C ASP A 344 32.02 11.31 -18.72
N GLU A 345 30.74 11.64 -18.94
CA GLU A 345 30.30 12.73 -19.80
C GLU A 345 30.26 14.11 -19.09
N LYS A 346 30.64 14.17 -17.81
CA LYS A 346 30.79 15.40 -17.00
C LYS A 346 29.50 16.16 -16.71
N TYR A 347 28.37 15.48 -16.65
CA TYR A 347 27.11 16.01 -16.12
C TYR A 347 27.09 16.04 -14.59
N ILE A 348 27.87 15.17 -13.95
CA ILE A 348 28.13 15.18 -12.49
C ILE A 348 29.63 15.25 -12.22
N GLN A 349 30.02 15.93 -11.14
CA GLN A 349 31.44 16.11 -10.76
C GLN A 349 32.02 14.93 -9.96
N PHE A 350 31.16 14.12 -9.35
CA PHE A 350 31.49 12.89 -8.64
C PHE A 350 30.24 11.99 -8.59
N ILE A 351 30.44 10.71 -8.32
CA ILE A 351 29.35 9.74 -8.14
C ILE A 351 28.99 9.72 -6.66
N PRO A 352 27.76 10.10 -6.27
CA PRO A 352 27.31 10.05 -4.89
C PRO A 352 27.45 8.65 -4.31
N THR A 353 27.89 8.58 -3.06
CA THR A 353 28.07 7.35 -2.29
C THR A 353 27.20 7.42 -1.03
N ASP A 354 26.26 6.49 -0.90
CA ASP A 354 25.59 6.30 0.38
C ASP A 354 26.53 5.56 1.33
N TYR A 355 26.79 6.13 2.51
CA TYR A 355 27.71 5.57 3.50
C TYR A 355 27.09 4.50 4.41
N GLN A 356 25.80 4.18 4.28
CA GLN A 356 25.24 2.91 4.76
C GLN A 356 25.66 1.74 3.84
N GLN A 357 26.96 1.48 3.78
CA GLN A 357 27.54 0.28 3.15
C GLN A 357 27.99 -0.68 4.26
N TYR A 358 28.04 -1.97 3.96
CA TYR A 358 28.63 -2.92 4.90
C TYR A 358 30.14 -2.66 4.96
N SER A 359 30.71 -2.48 6.15
CA SER A 359 32.15 -2.14 6.29
C SER A 359 33.10 -3.15 5.67
N ASP A 360 32.64 -4.40 5.53
CA ASP A 360 33.47 -5.57 5.23
C ASP A 360 33.25 -6.11 3.80
N ALA A 361 32.34 -5.50 3.06
CA ALA A 361 32.02 -5.87 1.68
C ALA A 361 31.88 -4.58 0.87
N ASP A 362 32.43 -4.55 -0.35
CA ASP A 362 32.11 -3.50 -1.34
C ASP A 362 30.65 -3.69 -1.80
N TYR A 363 29.71 -3.63 -0.86
CA TYR A 363 28.31 -3.96 -0.98
C TYR A 363 27.49 -2.85 -0.33
N GLY A 364 26.70 -2.18 -1.15
CA GLY A 364 25.99 -0.99 -0.74
C GLY A 364 25.01 -0.51 -1.78
N ILE A 365 24.63 0.76 -1.64
CA ILE A 365 23.63 1.39 -2.48
C ILE A 365 24.24 1.75 -3.84
N ILE A 366 23.60 1.26 -4.90
CA ILE A 366 23.92 1.57 -6.29
C ILE A 366 22.75 2.36 -6.88
N TYR A 367 23.05 3.58 -7.34
CA TYR A 367 22.08 4.42 -8.05
C TYR A 367 22.05 4.07 -9.54
N LYS A 368 20.85 3.80 -10.07
CA LYS A 368 20.65 3.48 -11.49
C LYS A 368 19.28 3.94 -11.97
N TYR A 369 19.13 4.09 -13.27
CA TYR A 369 17.82 4.34 -13.86
C TYR A 369 16.95 3.08 -13.72
N ASN A 370 15.68 3.28 -13.36
CA ASN A 370 14.67 2.25 -13.26
C ASN A 370 13.61 2.50 -14.35
N ASP A 371 13.65 1.66 -15.39
CA ASP A 371 12.75 1.75 -16.53
C ASP A 371 11.27 1.57 -16.15
N GLU A 372 10.96 0.85 -15.05
CA GLU A 372 9.58 0.63 -14.62
C GLU A 372 8.91 1.89 -14.05
N ILE A 373 9.70 2.79 -13.45
CA ILE A 373 9.19 4.06 -12.87
C ILE A 373 9.70 5.29 -13.61
N GLY A 374 10.49 5.10 -14.68
CA GLY A 374 10.98 6.14 -15.58
C GLY A 374 11.93 7.16 -14.93
N ARG A 375 12.72 6.76 -13.93
CA ARG A 375 13.60 7.67 -13.17
C ARG A 375 14.73 6.94 -12.46
N PHE A 376 15.66 7.68 -11.88
CA PHE A 376 16.71 7.08 -11.04
C PHE A 376 16.14 6.54 -9.73
N ASP A 377 16.64 5.37 -9.34
CA ASP A 377 16.31 4.67 -8.11
C ASP A 377 17.59 4.05 -7.54
N TYR A 378 17.46 3.28 -6.47
CA TYR A 378 18.58 2.55 -5.91
C TYR A 378 18.27 1.09 -5.61
N GLU A 379 19.34 0.28 -5.61
CA GLU A 379 19.32 -1.09 -5.13
C GLU A 379 20.56 -1.36 -4.27
N MET A 380 20.52 -2.43 -3.48
CA MET A 380 21.72 -2.96 -2.81
C MET A 380 22.47 -3.88 -3.79
N GLY A 381 23.78 -3.70 -3.92
CA GLY A 381 24.61 -4.48 -4.82
C GLY A 381 26.11 -4.35 -4.54
N TYR A 382 26.89 -5.16 -5.27
CA TYR A 382 28.36 -5.15 -5.27
C TYR A 382 28.91 -4.30 -6.43
#